data_AF-A0A8K1LPX7-F1
#
_entry.id   AF-A0A8K1LPX7-F1
#
_cell.length_a   1.000
_cell.length_b   1.000
_cell.length_c   1.000
_cell.angle_alpha   90.00
_cell.angle_beta   90.00
_cell.angle_gamma   90.00
#
_symmetry.space_group_name_H-M   'P 1'
#
loop_
_entity.id
_entity.type
_entity.pdbx_description
1 polymer ?
#
loop_
_entity_poly.entity_id
_entity_poly.type
_entity_poly.pdbx_seq_one_letter_code
_entity_poly.pdbx_strand_id
1 'polypeptide(L)'
;MAALALEPLAPLAPIPPPISALISPPISASISPPLLPPLLPQIPPQIPAQIPAPTPPPTPAPTPAPTRVCLQSSIDDGDGNVCALLRLRDRLKEQLAEVKEAVLVNQENFVDQLKINAIEENLIQSATKDLQKSIEEAKVSHQNKNLALKRVQIMEAMRNKLEQDDEDSRLILETMKQIELLSRTIMEYQQQLHQNEERMIDIKRKRLCLKVDEGQKVRQIQTTMKTQEEKQASVNVTETEKNNKLEQERQMTTIIQNVFQNLIIGSQVNWAEDPALKAIVLQLENNVYLH
;
A
#
# COMPACT_ATOMS: atom_id res chain seq x y z
N MET A 1 0.48 -14.01 -81.27
CA MET A 1 -0.88 -13.82 -80.70
C MET A 1 -0.78 -14.05 -79.20
N ALA A 2 -1.05 -13.03 -78.39
CA ALA A 2 -1.12 -13.16 -76.94
C ALA A 2 -2.59 -12.97 -76.53
N ALA A 3 -3.16 -13.97 -75.86
CA ALA A 3 -4.55 -13.92 -75.39
C ALA A 3 -4.59 -13.38 -73.97
N LEU A 4 -5.43 -12.36 -73.76
CA LEU A 4 -5.71 -11.76 -72.46
C LEU A 4 -6.46 -12.76 -71.57
N ALA A 5 -6.01 -12.92 -70.33
CA ALA A 5 -6.80 -13.51 -69.26
C ALA A 5 -7.07 -12.43 -68.20
N LEU A 6 -8.34 -12.02 -68.08
CA LEU A 6 -8.83 -11.12 -67.05
C LEU A 6 -9.05 -11.92 -65.75
N GLU A 7 -8.41 -11.51 -64.67
CA GLU A 7 -8.68 -12.04 -63.33
C GLU A 7 -9.65 -11.10 -62.60
N PRO A 8 -10.75 -11.59 -62.01
CA PRO A 8 -11.79 -10.75 -61.42
C PRO A 8 -11.44 -10.28 -60.00
N LEU A 9 -11.79 -9.02 -59.68
CA LEU A 9 -11.63 -8.48 -58.32
C LEU A 9 -12.43 -9.29 -57.29
N ALA A 10 -11.77 -9.63 -56.17
CA ALA A 10 -12.44 -10.15 -54.99
C ALA A 10 -13.34 -9.09 -54.33
N PRO A 11 -14.49 -9.48 -53.74
CA PRO A 11 -15.42 -8.54 -53.14
C PRO A 11 -14.88 -7.94 -51.83
N LEU A 12 -15.11 -6.63 -51.66
CA LEU A 12 -14.84 -5.91 -50.40
C LEU A 12 -15.62 -6.53 -49.23
N ALA A 13 -14.92 -6.83 -48.14
CA ALA A 13 -15.53 -7.27 -46.88
C ALA A 13 -16.39 -6.13 -46.27
N PRO A 14 -17.53 -6.45 -45.63
CA PRO A 14 -18.41 -5.44 -45.06
C PRO A 14 -17.78 -4.73 -43.87
N ILE A 15 -17.90 -3.40 -43.86
CA ILE A 15 -17.46 -2.52 -42.77
C ILE A 15 -18.33 -2.79 -41.53
N PRO A 16 -17.77 -3.03 -40.34
CA PRO A 16 -18.56 -3.19 -39.12
C PRO A 16 -19.20 -1.86 -38.70
N PRO A 17 -20.46 -1.86 -38.19
CA PRO A 17 -21.15 -0.64 -37.77
C PRO A 17 -20.50 0.01 -36.55
N PRO A 18 -20.71 1.32 -36.33
CA PRO A 18 -20.17 2.04 -35.18
C PRO A 18 -20.77 1.49 -33.86
N ILE A 19 -19.91 1.37 -32.84
CA ILE A 19 -20.31 0.92 -31.50
C ILE A 19 -21.07 2.06 -30.80
N SER A 20 -22.38 2.13 -31.05
CA SER A 20 -23.29 2.97 -30.28
C SER A 20 -23.53 2.39 -28.89
N ALA A 21 -23.05 3.11 -27.87
CA ALA A 21 -23.56 3.17 -26.51
C ALA A 21 -24.17 1.88 -25.90
N LEU A 22 -23.33 1.01 -25.33
CA LEU A 22 -23.78 0.12 -24.26
C LEU A 22 -23.62 0.80 -22.90
N ILE A 23 -24.72 1.39 -22.42
CA ILE A 23 -24.85 1.89 -21.05
C ILE A 23 -24.67 0.69 -20.10
N SER A 24 -23.65 0.73 -19.24
CA SER A 24 -23.47 -0.28 -18.20
C SER A 24 -24.51 -0.05 -17.09
N PRO A 25 -25.33 -1.04 -16.72
CA PRO A 25 -26.14 -0.94 -15.51
C PRO A 25 -25.23 -0.98 -14.26
N PRO A 26 -25.63 -0.35 -13.14
CA PRO A 26 -24.88 -0.50 -11.90
C PRO A 26 -24.95 -1.95 -11.44
N ILE A 27 -23.78 -2.57 -11.23
CA ILE A 27 -23.69 -3.91 -10.65
C ILE A 27 -24.14 -3.81 -9.20
N SER A 28 -25.40 -4.17 -8.95
CA SER A 28 -25.92 -4.32 -7.59
C SER A 28 -25.12 -5.44 -6.92
N ALA A 29 -24.38 -5.10 -5.87
CA ALA A 29 -23.52 -6.03 -5.16
C ALA A 29 -24.36 -7.02 -4.33
N SER A 30 -24.85 -8.07 -4.99
CA SER A 30 -25.39 -9.25 -4.30
C SER A 30 -24.23 -10.00 -3.65
N ILE A 31 -23.85 -9.55 -2.46
CA ILE A 31 -22.96 -10.27 -1.56
C ILE A 31 -23.71 -11.51 -1.10
N SER A 32 -23.50 -12.64 -1.78
CA SER A 32 -23.88 -13.93 -1.23
C SER A 32 -23.15 -14.11 0.11
N PRO A 33 -23.86 -14.36 1.22
CA PRO A 33 -23.21 -14.53 2.51
C PRO A 33 -22.29 -15.77 2.46
N PRO A 34 -21.16 -15.76 3.18
CA PRO A 34 -20.34 -16.95 3.31
C PRO A 34 -21.18 -18.08 3.93
N LEU A 35 -21.08 -19.28 3.36
CA LEU A 35 -21.73 -20.47 3.89
C LEU A 35 -21.31 -20.67 5.34
N LEU A 36 -22.27 -20.55 6.25
CA LEU A 36 -22.08 -20.79 7.69
C LEU A 36 -21.53 -22.21 7.90
N PRO A 37 -20.52 -22.40 8.77
CA PRO A 37 -20.10 -23.75 9.17
C PRO A 37 -21.26 -24.47 9.87
N PRO A 38 -21.34 -25.80 9.77
CA PRO A 38 -22.42 -26.57 10.36
C PRO A 38 -22.50 -26.35 11.87
N LEU A 39 -23.69 -26.02 12.35
CA LEU A 39 -23.99 -25.87 13.78
C LEU A 39 -23.67 -27.18 14.52
N LEU A 40 -22.64 -27.16 15.35
CA LEU A 40 -22.36 -28.24 16.29
C LEU A 40 -23.53 -28.37 17.29
N PRO A 41 -23.90 -29.60 17.71
CA PRO A 41 -24.90 -29.79 18.74
C PRO A 41 -24.52 -29.05 20.02
N GLN A 42 -25.41 -28.20 20.53
CA GLN A 42 -25.18 -27.54 21.82
C GLN A 42 -25.23 -28.58 22.94
N ILE A 43 -24.08 -28.81 23.57
CA ILE A 43 -23.99 -29.58 24.81
C ILE A 43 -24.55 -28.70 25.93
N PRO A 44 -25.52 -29.15 26.74
CA PRO A 44 -26.03 -28.37 27.87
C PRO A 44 -24.91 -27.98 28.84
N PRO A 45 -24.98 -26.78 29.46
CA PRO A 45 -23.97 -26.37 30.42
C PRO A 45 -23.97 -27.30 31.63
N GLN A 46 -22.88 -28.05 31.82
CA GLN A 46 -22.66 -28.77 33.07
C GLN A 46 -22.38 -27.76 34.18
N ILE A 47 -23.22 -27.80 35.22
CA ILE A 47 -23.04 -27.01 36.44
C ILE A 47 -21.71 -27.45 37.09
N PRO A 48 -20.75 -26.54 37.30
CA PRO A 48 -19.54 -26.88 38.05
C PRO A 48 -19.91 -27.30 39.48
N ALA A 49 -19.40 -28.45 39.91
CA ALA A 49 -19.50 -28.86 41.30
C ALA A 49 -18.85 -27.80 42.20
N GLN A 50 -19.49 -27.47 43.33
CA GLN A 50 -19.00 -26.45 44.26
C GLN A 50 -17.63 -26.86 44.82
N ILE A 51 -16.64 -25.99 44.63
CA ILE A 51 -15.35 -26.10 45.31
C ILE A 51 -15.57 -25.75 46.78
N PRO A 52 -15.19 -26.62 47.75
CA PRO A 52 -15.26 -26.28 49.17
C PRO A 52 -14.38 -25.07 49.50
N ALA A 53 -14.90 -24.14 50.29
CA ALA A 53 -14.17 -22.94 50.67
C ALA A 53 -12.88 -23.28 51.47
N PRO A 54 -11.77 -22.55 51.25
CA PRO A 54 -10.53 -22.77 52.00
C PRO A 54 -10.72 -22.43 53.48
N THR A 55 -10.21 -23.30 54.35
CA THR A 55 -10.20 -23.11 55.80
C THR A 55 -9.34 -21.89 56.16
N PRO A 56 -9.78 -20.98 57.06
CA PRO A 56 -8.96 -19.83 57.45
C PRO A 56 -7.72 -20.27 58.25
N PRO A 57 -6.57 -19.60 58.09
CA PRO A 57 -5.36 -19.91 58.83
C PRO A 57 -5.48 -19.52 60.32
N PRO A 58 -4.78 -20.22 61.23
CA PRO A 58 -4.85 -19.95 62.66
C PRO A 58 -4.19 -18.60 63.03
N THR A 59 -4.84 -17.88 63.94
CA THR A 59 -4.39 -16.60 64.50
C THR A 59 -3.06 -16.75 65.25
N PRO A 60 -2.06 -15.86 65.04
CA PRO A 60 -0.84 -15.84 65.85
C PRO A 60 -1.11 -15.36 67.29
N ALA A 61 -0.41 -15.96 68.25
CA ALA A 61 -0.46 -15.56 69.66
C ALA A 61 0.25 -14.21 69.92
N PRO A 62 -0.11 -13.47 71.00
CA PRO A 62 0.42 -12.14 71.26
C PRO A 62 1.88 -12.14 71.75
N THR A 63 2.67 -11.19 71.26
CA THR A 63 4.05 -10.90 71.69
C THR A 63 4.05 -10.05 72.98
N PRO A 64 4.96 -10.27 73.95
CA PRO A 64 5.02 -9.48 75.18
C PRO A 64 5.60 -8.07 74.99
N ALA A 65 5.31 -7.19 75.96
CA ALA A 65 5.55 -5.74 75.90
C ALA A 65 7.03 -5.30 76.02
N PRO A 66 7.41 -4.12 75.48
CA PRO A 66 8.76 -3.59 75.59
C PRO A 66 9.05 -2.91 76.95
N THR A 67 10.27 -3.09 77.44
CA THR A 67 10.75 -2.49 78.70
C THR A 67 11.00 -0.98 78.57
N ARG A 68 10.56 -0.23 79.58
CA ARG A 68 10.71 1.23 79.68
C ARG A 68 12.12 1.59 80.18
N VAL A 69 12.90 2.32 79.37
CA VAL A 69 14.16 2.95 79.80
C VAL A 69 13.91 4.42 80.12
N CYS A 70 14.45 4.89 81.25
CA CYS A 70 14.35 6.27 81.71
C CYS A 70 15.65 7.02 81.40
N LEU A 71 15.58 8.26 80.92
CA LEU A 71 16.70 9.17 80.76
C LEU A 71 16.29 10.58 81.19
N GLN A 72 17.16 11.25 81.95
CA GLN A 72 16.87 12.51 82.61
C GLN A 72 18.16 13.32 82.82
N SER A 73 18.19 14.60 82.42
CA SER A 73 19.29 15.55 82.68
C SER A 73 18.83 17.00 82.43
N SER A 74 19.55 18.00 82.95
CA SER A 74 19.14 19.43 83.07
C SER A 74 20.16 20.44 82.52
N ILE A 75 19.67 21.60 82.04
CA ILE A 75 20.09 23.02 82.32
C ILE A 75 21.61 23.36 82.32
N ASP A 76 22.14 24.40 81.65
CA ASP A 76 21.68 25.28 80.54
C ASP A 76 22.86 26.17 80.05
N ASP A 77 22.60 27.34 79.42
CA ASP A 77 23.54 28.46 79.11
C ASP A 77 24.51 28.22 77.91
N GLY A 78 25.05 29.22 77.18
CA GLY A 78 25.02 30.69 77.32
C GLY A 78 25.47 31.43 76.05
N ASP A 79 26.45 32.37 76.14
CA ASP A 79 27.07 33.11 75.02
C ASP A 79 27.68 32.22 73.90
N GLY A 80 27.78 30.91 74.15
CA GLY A 80 27.94 29.91 73.10
C GLY A 80 26.84 29.95 72.02
N ASN A 81 25.74 30.67 72.22
CA ASN A 81 24.53 30.71 71.39
C ASN A 81 24.81 30.98 69.91
N VAL A 82 25.57 32.01 69.52
CA VAL A 82 25.79 32.31 68.07
C VAL A 82 26.62 31.23 67.38
N CYS A 83 27.69 30.74 68.03
CA CYS A 83 28.49 29.64 67.50
C CYS A 83 27.73 28.30 67.51
N ALA A 84 26.87 28.07 68.51
CA ALA A 84 25.97 26.92 68.57
C ALA A 84 24.92 26.98 67.46
N LEU A 85 24.34 28.15 67.17
CA LEU A 85 23.40 28.38 66.07
C LEU A 85 24.06 28.15 64.70
N LEU A 86 25.30 28.58 64.50
CA LEU A 86 26.05 28.30 63.26
C LEU A 86 26.34 26.80 63.09
N ARG A 87 26.80 26.11 64.15
CA ARG A 87 26.98 24.65 64.15
C ARG A 87 25.66 23.89 63.94
N LEU A 88 24.58 24.35 64.56
CA LEU A 88 23.24 23.79 64.40
C LEU A 88 22.74 23.97 62.96
N ARG A 89 22.91 25.17 62.38
CA ARG A 89 22.59 25.45 60.97
C ARG A 89 23.36 24.52 60.03
N ASP A 90 24.66 24.36 60.24
CA ASP A 90 25.48 23.54 59.34
C ASP A 90 25.17 22.04 59.51
N ARG A 91 24.90 21.59 60.73
CA ARG A 91 24.36 20.24 60.99
C ARG A 91 22.97 20.04 60.38
N LEU A 92 22.08 21.04 60.40
CA LEU A 92 20.78 20.98 59.74
C LEU A 92 20.91 20.95 58.21
N LYS A 93 21.89 21.65 57.63
CA LYS A 93 22.20 21.56 56.19
C LYS A 93 22.74 20.19 55.81
N GLU A 94 23.62 19.61 56.62
CA GLU A 94 24.18 18.28 56.41
C GLU A 94 23.08 17.20 56.51
N GLN A 95 22.23 17.26 57.54
CA GLN A 95 21.03 16.41 57.66
C GLN A 95 20.05 16.60 56.49
N LEU A 96 19.84 17.84 56.01
CA LEU A 96 19.01 18.09 54.84
C LEU A 96 19.61 17.50 53.55
N ALA A 97 20.94 17.53 53.40
CA ALA A 97 21.62 16.92 52.26
C ALA A 97 21.55 15.38 52.33
N GLU A 98 21.79 14.79 53.50
CA GLU A 98 21.68 13.34 53.74
C GLU A 98 20.25 12.83 53.48
N VAL A 99 19.23 13.52 54.01
CA VAL A 99 17.82 13.19 53.74
C VAL A 99 17.47 13.34 52.27
N LYS A 100 17.98 14.38 51.59
CA LYS A 100 17.75 14.58 50.15
C LYS A 100 18.36 13.45 49.32
N GLU A 101 19.59 13.04 49.63
CA GLU A 101 20.27 11.95 48.93
C GLU A 101 19.57 10.60 49.19
N ALA A 102 19.18 10.32 50.45
CA ALA A 102 18.39 9.14 50.79
C ALA A 102 17.04 9.11 50.08
N VAL A 103 16.39 10.26 49.86
CA VAL A 103 15.15 10.35 49.06
C VAL A 103 15.42 10.05 47.58
N LEU A 104 16.52 10.57 46.99
CA LEU A 104 16.88 10.28 45.60
C LEU A 104 17.20 8.79 45.38
N VAL A 105 18.04 8.19 46.23
CA VAL A 105 18.38 6.76 46.16
C VAL A 105 17.13 5.88 46.33
N ASN A 106 16.23 6.22 47.26
CA ASN A 106 14.96 5.49 47.42
C ASN A 106 14.03 5.67 46.21
N GLN A 107 14.04 6.84 45.56
CA GLN A 107 13.26 7.08 44.34
C GLN A 107 13.80 6.27 43.16
N GLU A 108 15.12 6.18 42.99
CA GLU A 108 15.77 5.35 41.96
C GLU A 108 15.50 3.86 42.19
N ASN A 109 15.67 3.37 43.43
CA ASN A 109 15.33 1.99 43.80
C ASN A 109 13.86 1.64 43.52
N PHE A 110 12.93 2.56 43.81
CA PHE A 110 11.51 2.37 43.50
C PHE A 110 11.23 2.32 41.99
N VAL A 111 11.90 3.17 41.21
CA VAL A 111 11.80 3.18 39.74
C VAL A 111 12.36 1.88 39.14
N ASP A 112 13.48 1.37 39.64
CA ASP A 112 14.06 0.11 39.16
C ASP A 112 13.25 -1.12 39.59
N GLN A 113 12.68 -1.11 40.80
CA GLN A 113 11.73 -2.14 41.23
C GLN A 113 10.45 -2.13 40.38
N LEU A 114 9.94 -0.96 39.99
CA LEU A 114 8.83 -0.86 39.01
C LEU A 114 9.21 -1.42 37.63
N LYS A 115 10.44 -1.19 37.14
CA LYS A 115 10.90 -1.77 35.86
C LYS A 115 11.00 -3.30 35.93
N ILE A 116 11.53 -3.84 37.03
CA ILE A 116 11.64 -5.30 37.25
C ILE A 116 10.23 -5.91 37.27
N ASN A 117 9.31 -5.35 38.07
CA ASN A 117 7.93 -5.80 38.13
C ASN A 117 7.24 -5.74 36.76
N ALA A 118 7.49 -4.70 35.95
CA ALA A 118 6.95 -4.60 34.60
C ALA A 118 7.53 -5.65 33.63
N ILE A 119 8.81 -6.03 33.77
CA ILE A 119 9.42 -7.11 32.98
C ILE A 119 8.82 -8.46 33.39
N GLU A 120 8.67 -8.71 34.68
CA GLU A 120 8.01 -9.92 35.21
C GLU A 120 6.54 -10.00 34.78
N GLU A 121 5.78 -8.90 34.83
CA GLU A 121 4.40 -8.86 34.35
C GLU A 121 4.32 -9.18 32.85
N ASN A 122 5.20 -8.60 32.03
CA ASN A 122 5.26 -8.92 30.61
C ASN A 122 5.60 -10.40 30.34
N LEU A 123 6.51 -11.00 31.13
CA LEU A 123 6.84 -12.44 31.09
C LEU A 123 5.64 -13.31 31.49
N ILE A 124 4.92 -12.95 32.56
CA ILE A 124 3.71 -13.65 33.01
C ILE A 124 2.61 -13.54 31.95
N GLN A 125 2.43 -12.35 31.36
CA GLN A 125 1.45 -12.13 30.29
C GLN A 125 1.81 -12.91 29.02
N SER A 126 3.10 -13.01 28.62
CA SER A 126 3.52 -13.82 27.48
C SER A 126 3.32 -15.31 27.75
N ALA A 127 3.78 -15.81 28.90
CA ALA A 127 3.58 -17.21 29.30
C ALA A 127 2.08 -17.58 29.39
N THR A 128 1.23 -16.67 29.87
CA THR A 128 -0.23 -16.86 29.91
C THR A 128 -0.81 -16.97 28.50
N LYS A 129 -0.38 -16.11 27.56
CA LYS A 129 -0.80 -16.17 26.15
C LYS A 129 -0.34 -17.47 25.47
N ASP A 130 0.89 -17.90 25.72
CA ASP A 130 1.44 -19.15 25.19
C ASP A 130 0.73 -20.39 25.75
N LEU A 131 0.42 -20.41 27.05
CA LEU A 131 -0.40 -21.45 27.67
C LEU A 131 -1.82 -21.46 27.11
N GLN A 132 -2.46 -20.30 26.95
CA GLN A 132 -3.79 -20.19 26.35
C GLN A 132 -3.81 -20.73 24.91
N LYS A 133 -2.79 -20.38 24.10
CA LYS A 133 -2.60 -20.91 22.75
C LYS A 133 -2.42 -22.43 22.78
N SER A 134 -1.55 -22.94 23.65
CA SER A 134 -1.30 -24.39 23.79
C SER A 134 -2.56 -25.16 24.22
N ILE A 135 -3.39 -24.59 25.10
CA ILE A 135 -4.66 -25.17 25.52
C ILE A 135 -5.65 -25.27 24.34
N GLU A 136 -5.78 -24.22 23.54
CA GLU A 136 -6.70 -24.25 22.38
C GLU A 136 -6.17 -25.18 21.28
N GLU A 137 -4.86 -25.21 21.02
CA GLU A 137 -4.21 -26.19 20.13
C GLU A 137 -4.44 -27.64 20.62
N ALA A 138 -4.28 -27.91 21.91
CA ALA A 138 -4.52 -29.22 22.51
C ALA A 138 -5.99 -29.64 22.43
N LYS A 139 -6.93 -28.70 22.63
CA LYS A 139 -8.38 -28.89 22.50
C LYS A 139 -8.78 -29.21 21.05
N VAL A 140 -8.29 -28.46 20.07
CA VAL A 140 -8.50 -28.75 18.63
C VAL A 140 -7.86 -30.10 18.26
N SER A 141 -6.66 -30.40 18.76
CA SER A 141 -6.00 -31.70 18.56
C SER A 141 -6.83 -32.86 19.12
N HIS A 142 -7.38 -32.71 20.33
CA HIS A 142 -8.24 -33.71 20.96
C HIS A 142 -9.54 -33.92 20.17
N GLN A 143 -10.21 -32.84 19.74
CA GLN A 143 -11.42 -32.91 18.92
C GLN A 143 -11.16 -33.62 17.59
N ASN A 144 -10.06 -33.29 16.90
CA ASN A 144 -9.66 -33.93 15.64
C ASN A 144 -9.35 -35.43 15.83
N LYS A 145 -8.63 -35.79 16.89
CA LYS A 145 -8.35 -37.20 17.23
C LYS A 145 -9.61 -38.00 17.55
N ASN A 146 -10.55 -37.41 18.31
CA ASN A 146 -11.85 -38.01 18.62
C ASN A 146 -12.70 -38.20 17.35
N LEU A 147 -12.73 -37.21 16.46
CA LEU A 147 -13.41 -37.32 15.16
C LEU A 147 -12.80 -38.42 14.27
N ALA A 148 -11.47 -38.52 14.23
CA ALA A 148 -10.77 -39.57 13.50
C ALA A 148 -11.10 -40.97 14.08
N LEU A 149 -11.05 -41.12 15.40
CA LEU A 149 -11.41 -42.38 16.08
C LEU A 149 -12.86 -42.80 15.78
N LYS A 150 -13.82 -41.86 15.88
CA LYS A 150 -15.23 -42.14 15.55
C LYS A 150 -15.42 -42.55 14.10
N ARG A 151 -14.71 -41.92 13.15
CA ARG A 151 -14.73 -42.32 11.73
C ARG A 151 -14.21 -43.75 11.53
N VAL A 152 -13.11 -44.11 12.19
CA VAL A 152 -12.55 -45.47 12.14
C VAL A 152 -13.53 -46.49 12.74
N GLN A 153 -14.13 -46.21 13.90
CA GLN A 153 -15.12 -47.07 14.54
C GLN A 153 -16.38 -47.28 13.68
N ILE A 154 -16.90 -46.22 13.07
CA ILE A 154 -18.05 -46.30 12.15
C ILE A 154 -17.69 -47.13 10.91
N MET A 155 -16.51 -46.90 10.32
CA MET A 155 -16.07 -47.65 9.14
C MET A 155 -15.82 -49.13 9.43
N GLU A 156 -15.37 -49.46 10.65
CA GLU A 156 -15.25 -50.84 11.11
C GLU A 156 -16.62 -51.51 11.28
N ALA A 157 -17.58 -50.81 11.90
CA ALA A 157 -18.96 -51.30 12.00
C ALA A 157 -19.62 -51.49 10.62
N MET A 158 -19.31 -50.62 9.65
CA MET A 158 -19.76 -50.76 8.26
C MET A 158 -19.13 -51.98 7.56
N ARG A 159 -17.83 -52.25 7.75
CA ARG A 159 -17.16 -53.46 7.23
C ARG A 159 -17.81 -54.73 7.78
N ASN A 160 -17.93 -54.82 9.11
CA ASN A 160 -18.51 -55.96 9.80
C ASN A 160 -19.99 -56.18 9.45
N LYS A 161 -20.67 -55.13 8.96
CA LYS A 161 -22.00 -55.25 8.35
C LYS A 161 -21.93 -55.80 6.95
N LEU A 162 -21.11 -55.21 6.07
CA LEU A 162 -20.94 -55.64 4.67
C LEU A 162 -20.53 -57.11 4.52
N GLU A 163 -19.80 -57.68 5.49
CA GLU A 163 -19.47 -59.11 5.56
C GLU A 163 -20.68 -60.04 5.75
N GLN A 164 -21.86 -59.52 6.10
CA GLN A 164 -23.07 -60.31 6.36
C GLN A 164 -23.88 -60.60 5.08
N ASP A 165 -23.58 -59.93 3.95
CA ASP A 165 -24.28 -59.99 2.64
C ASP A 165 -25.82 -60.06 2.75
N ASP A 166 -26.38 -59.32 3.71
CA ASP A 166 -27.82 -59.07 3.78
C ASP A 166 -28.24 -57.98 2.77
N GLU A 167 -29.54 -57.86 2.50
CA GLU A 167 -30.04 -56.84 1.56
C GLU A 167 -29.72 -55.41 2.04
N ASP A 168 -29.64 -55.18 3.35
CA ASP A 168 -29.17 -53.93 3.94
C ASP A 168 -27.70 -53.64 3.56
N SER A 169 -26.82 -54.64 3.60
CA SER A 169 -25.42 -54.53 3.18
C SER A 169 -25.29 -54.19 1.69
N ARG A 170 -26.16 -54.73 0.84
CA ARG A 170 -26.21 -54.41 -0.59
C ARG A 170 -26.65 -52.97 -0.84
N LEU A 171 -27.67 -52.51 -0.12
CA LEU A 171 -28.13 -51.10 -0.16
C LEU A 171 -27.04 -50.14 0.36
N ILE A 172 -26.34 -50.49 1.44
CA ILE A 172 -25.20 -49.73 1.97
C ILE A 172 -24.09 -49.64 0.91
N LEU A 173 -23.70 -50.77 0.31
CA LEU A 173 -22.63 -50.82 -0.69
C LEU A 173 -22.96 -49.96 -1.93
N GLU A 174 -24.19 -50.05 -2.44
CA GLU A 174 -24.60 -49.25 -3.59
C GLU A 174 -24.65 -47.75 -3.26
N THR A 175 -25.12 -47.39 -2.07
CA THR A 175 -25.09 -46.01 -1.57
C THR A 175 -23.64 -45.50 -1.45
N MET A 176 -22.70 -46.33 -0.97
CA MET A 176 -21.28 -45.97 -0.89
C MET A 176 -20.65 -45.73 -2.26
N LYS A 177 -20.97 -46.54 -3.29
CA LYS A 177 -20.51 -46.30 -4.68
C LYS A 177 -21.05 -44.98 -5.23
N GLN A 178 -22.32 -44.66 -4.98
CA GLN A 178 -22.93 -43.40 -5.42
C GLN A 178 -22.27 -42.19 -4.73
N ILE A 179 -21.98 -42.29 -3.43
CA ILE A 179 -21.24 -41.27 -2.68
C ILE A 179 -19.81 -41.13 -3.22
N GLU A 180 -19.13 -42.23 -3.58
CA GLU A 180 -17.79 -42.18 -4.18
C GLU A 180 -17.79 -41.46 -5.54
N LEU A 181 -18.74 -41.80 -6.42
CA LEU A 181 -18.90 -41.15 -7.73
C LEU A 181 -19.19 -39.65 -7.58
N LEU A 182 -20.07 -39.28 -6.66
CA LEU A 182 -20.37 -37.87 -6.36
C LEU A 182 -19.15 -37.15 -5.77
N SER A 183 -18.41 -37.79 -4.87
CA SER A 183 -17.18 -37.23 -4.30
C SER A 183 -16.11 -37.00 -5.36
N ARG A 184 -15.97 -37.93 -6.31
CA ARG A 184 -15.04 -37.83 -7.45
C ARG A 184 -15.37 -36.65 -8.35
N THR A 185 -16.63 -36.52 -8.77
CA THR A 185 -17.07 -35.39 -9.60
C THR A 185 -16.93 -34.05 -8.87
N ILE A 186 -17.21 -33.99 -7.56
CA ILE A 186 -16.94 -32.80 -6.73
C ILE A 186 -15.45 -32.44 -6.74
N MET A 187 -14.54 -33.40 -6.57
CA MET A 187 -13.09 -33.15 -6.64
C MET A 187 -12.66 -32.64 -8.03
N GLU A 188 -13.19 -33.21 -9.11
CA GLU A 188 -12.93 -32.76 -10.49
C GLU A 188 -13.39 -31.31 -10.70
N TYR A 189 -14.59 -30.94 -10.27
CA TYR A 189 -15.08 -29.56 -10.33
C TYR A 189 -14.25 -28.61 -9.46
N GLN A 190 -13.86 -29.03 -8.25
CA GLN A 190 -12.97 -28.22 -7.39
C GLN A 190 -11.61 -28.00 -8.07
N GLN A 191 -11.03 -29.03 -8.68
CA GLN A 191 -9.76 -28.91 -9.42
C GLN A 191 -9.89 -27.95 -10.61
N GLN A 192 -10.96 -28.05 -11.40
CA GLN A 192 -11.25 -27.14 -12.51
C GLN A 192 -11.45 -25.69 -12.03
N LEU A 193 -12.10 -25.49 -10.88
CA LEU A 193 -12.28 -24.17 -10.26
C LEU A 193 -10.93 -23.53 -9.91
N HIS A 194 -10.05 -24.25 -9.21
CA HIS A 194 -8.72 -23.74 -8.85
C HIS A 194 -7.88 -23.40 -10.10
N GLN A 195 -7.88 -24.25 -11.12
CA GLN A 195 -7.21 -23.96 -12.40
C GLN A 195 -7.77 -22.71 -13.09
N ASN A 196 -9.09 -22.49 -13.02
CA ASN A 196 -9.71 -21.32 -13.63
C ASN A 196 -9.41 -20.03 -12.84
N GLU A 197 -9.36 -20.13 -11.51
CA GLU A 197 -8.93 -19.04 -10.63
C GLU A 197 -7.47 -18.63 -10.91
N GLU A 198 -6.56 -19.60 -11.04
CA GLU A 198 -5.16 -19.37 -11.40
C GLU A 198 -5.04 -18.67 -12.76
N ARG A 199 -5.73 -19.17 -13.80
CA ARG A 199 -5.79 -18.50 -15.12
C ARG A 199 -6.32 -17.07 -15.02
N MET A 200 -7.32 -16.82 -14.18
CA MET A 200 -7.89 -15.49 -13.97
C MET A 200 -6.90 -14.55 -13.24
N ILE A 201 -6.15 -15.05 -12.26
CA ILE A 201 -5.06 -14.31 -11.60
C ILE A 201 -3.97 -13.94 -12.61
N ASP A 202 -3.58 -14.86 -13.50
CA ASP A 202 -2.61 -14.60 -14.55
C ASP A 202 -3.10 -13.59 -15.59
N ILE A 203 -4.37 -13.64 -15.99
CA ILE A 203 -4.97 -12.63 -16.88
C ILE A 203 -4.99 -11.26 -16.21
N LYS A 204 -5.35 -11.18 -14.92
CA LYS A 204 -5.29 -9.93 -14.14
C LYS A 204 -3.85 -9.38 -14.07
N ARG A 205 -2.86 -10.24 -13.82
CA ARG A 205 -1.43 -9.90 -13.79
C ARG A 205 -0.95 -9.37 -15.14
N LYS A 206 -1.21 -10.09 -16.24
CA LYS A 206 -0.88 -9.66 -17.62
C LYS A 206 -1.52 -8.33 -17.98
N ARG A 207 -2.80 -8.12 -17.65
CA ARG A 207 -3.51 -6.84 -17.85
C ARG A 207 -2.85 -5.70 -17.07
N LEU A 208 -2.41 -5.93 -15.83
CA LEU A 208 -1.72 -4.93 -15.03
C LEU A 208 -0.36 -4.56 -15.65
N CYS A 209 0.43 -5.54 -16.07
CA CYS A 209 1.71 -5.31 -16.77
C CYS A 209 1.51 -4.48 -18.04
N LEU A 210 0.52 -4.81 -18.88
CA LEU A 210 0.20 -4.06 -20.09
C LEU A 210 -0.20 -2.61 -19.79
N LYS A 211 -1.03 -2.37 -18.76
CA LYS A 211 -1.42 -1.01 -18.35
C LYS A 211 -0.24 -0.17 -17.87
N VAL A 212 0.77 -0.80 -17.25
CA VAL A 212 2.01 -0.13 -16.83
C VAL A 212 2.89 0.21 -18.05
N ASP A 213 3.06 -0.71 -18.99
CA ASP A 213 3.80 -0.48 -20.26
C ASP A 213 3.13 0.60 -21.11
N GLU A 214 1.81 0.57 -21.26
CA GLU A 214 1.01 1.62 -21.92
C GLU A 214 1.27 2.99 -21.27
N GLY A 215 1.14 3.09 -19.94
CA GLY A 215 1.42 4.33 -19.21
C GLY A 215 2.88 4.80 -19.31
N GLN A 216 3.84 3.88 -19.51
CA GLN A 216 5.23 4.23 -19.79
C GLN A 216 5.40 4.77 -21.22
N LYS A 217 4.82 4.12 -22.23
CA LYS A 217 4.88 4.54 -23.64
C LYS A 217 4.17 5.87 -23.87
N VAL A 218 3.00 6.10 -23.26
CA VAL A 218 2.30 7.38 -23.31
C VAL A 218 3.17 8.52 -22.75
N ARG A 219 3.89 8.29 -21.64
CA ARG A 219 4.85 9.28 -21.09
C ARG A 219 6.07 9.49 -22.01
N GLN A 220 6.56 8.45 -22.67
CA GLN A 220 7.63 8.58 -23.67
C GLN A 220 7.16 9.40 -24.90
N ILE A 221 5.95 9.16 -25.39
CA ILE A 221 5.35 9.95 -26.47
C ILE A 221 5.20 11.42 -26.03
N GLN A 222 4.66 11.69 -24.84
CA GLN A 222 4.50 13.05 -24.34
C GLN A 222 5.83 13.80 -24.20
N THR A 223 6.89 13.13 -23.72
CA THR A 223 8.23 13.75 -23.60
C THR A 223 8.90 14.00 -24.96
N THR A 224 8.75 13.07 -25.92
CA THR A 224 9.27 13.24 -27.27
C THR A 224 8.52 14.33 -28.05
N MET A 225 7.19 14.41 -27.93
CA MET A 225 6.38 15.50 -28.49
C MET A 225 6.79 16.87 -27.94
N LYS A 226 6.91 17.04 -26.61
CA LYS A 226 7.38 18.30 -26.00
C LYS A 226 8.75 18.72 -26.51
N THR A 227 9.67 17.76 -26.63
CA THR A 227 11.03 18.01 -27.18
C THR A 227 10.98 18.39 -28.66
N GLN A 228 10.03 17.87 -29.43
CA GLN A 228 9.81 18.24 -30.83
C GLN A 228 9.19 19.65 -30.95
N GLU A 229 8.20 19.98 -30.11
CA GLU A 229 7.59 21.32 -30.04
C GLU A 229 8.63 22.39 -29.67
N GLU A 230 9.49 22.13 -28.68
CA GLU A 230 10.60 23.01 -28.28
C GLU A 230 11.57 23.23 -29.45
N LYS A 231 11.95 22.17 -30.17
CA LYS A 231 12.80 22.26 -31.37
C LYS A 231 12.11 23.06 -32.48
N GLN A 232 10.84 22.79 -32.77
CA GLN A 232 10.08 23.50 -33.80
C GLN A 232 9.93 24.99 -33.47
N ALA A 233 9.65 25.32 -32.20
CA ALA A 233 9.64 26.71 -31.73
C ALA A 233 11.00 27.39 -31.95
N SER A 234 12.11 26.72 -31.62
CA SER A 234 13.45 27.28 -31.86
C SER A 234 13.75 27.50 -33.35
N VAL A 235 13.37 26.57 -34.23
CA VAL A 235 13.55 26.71 -35.68
C VAL A 235 12.70 27.87 -36.21
N ASN A 236 11.42 27.92 -35.85
CA ASN A 236 10.50 28.99 -36.27
C ASN A 236 10.99 30.37 -35.80
N VAL A 237 11.57 30.49 -34.60
CA VAL A 237 12.20 31.75 -34.13
C VAL A 237 13.38 32.12 -35.04
N THR A 238 14.31 31.21 -35.32
CA THR A 238 15.44 31.52 -36.24
C THR A 238 15.00 31.80 -37.68
N GLU A 239 13.87 31.24 -38.13
CA GLU A 239 13.31 31.49 -39.46
C GLU A 239 12.63 32.85 -39.53
N THR A 240 11.83 33.21 -38.52
CA THR A 240 11.22 34.54 -38.42
C THR A 240 12.27 35.65 -38.26
N GLU A 241 13.34 35.43 -37.49
CA GLU A 241 14.48 36.34 -37.43
C GLU A 241 15.17 36.54 -38.79
N LYS A 242 15.40 35.45 -39.55
CA LYS A 242 15.99 35.52 -40.90
C LYS A 242 15.06 36.26 -41.87
N ASN A 243 13.77 35.97 -41.85
CA ASN A 243 12.79 36.62 -42.71
C ASN A 243 12.66 38.12 -42.39
N ASN A 244 12.65 38.49 -41.10
CA ASN A 244 12.68 39.89 -40.67
C ASN A 244 13.96 40.62 -41.15
N LYS A 245 15.13 39.96 -41.11
CA LYS A 245 16.38 40.51 -41.63
C LYS A 245 16.36 40.70 -43.14
N LEU A 246 15.87 39.71 -43.89
CA LEU A 246 15.70 39.80 -45.34
C LEU A 246 14.72 40.91 -45.75
N GLU A 247 13.64 41.11 -44.97
CA GLU A 247 12.68 42.18 -45.19
C GLU A 247 13.30 43.57 -44.92
N GLN A 248 14.11 43.71 -43.88
CA GLN A 248 14.89 44.94 -43.64
C GLN A 248 15.91 45.22 -44.77
N GLU A 249 16.58 44.19 -45.28
CA GLU A 249 17.52 44.32 -46.42
C GLU A 249 16.79 44.70 -47.73
N ARG A 250 15.59 44.15 -47.96
CA ARG A 250 14.69 44.57 -49.06
C ARG A 250 14.29 46.04 -48.93
N GLN A 251 13.77 46.45 -47.77
CA GLN A 251 13.33 47.82 -47.52
C GLN A 251 14.47 48.83 -47.69
N MET A 252 15.67 48.51 -47.17
CA MET A 252 16.87 49.31 -47.38
C MET A 252 17.22 49.47 -48.86
N THR A 253 17.16 48.37 -49.63
CA THR A 253 17.41 48.38 -51.08
C THR A 253 16.42 49.29 -51.80
N THR A 254 15.12 49.19 -51.50
CA THR A 254 14.07 50.07 -52.06
C THR A 254 14.31 51.55 -51.72
N ILE A 255 14.72 51.86 -50.50
CA ILE A 255 15.04 53.25 -50.10
C ILE A 255 16.24 53.77 -50.91
N ILE A 256 17.32 52.99 -51.01
CA ILE A 256 18.52 53.34 -51.78
C ILE A 256 18.17 53.58 -53.26
N GLN A 257 17.38 52.68 -53.85
CA GLN A 257 16.88 52.75 -55.23
C GLN A 257 16.06 54.03 -55.47
N ASN A 258 15.11 54.36 -54.58
CA ASN A 258 14.32 55.58 -54.65
C ASN A 258 15.19 56.85 -54.51
N VAL A 259 16.21 56.84 -53.64
CA VAL A 259 17.14 57.97 -53.49
C VAL A 259 17.98 58.16 -54.77
N PHE A 260 18.49 57.09 -55.37
CA PHE A 260 19.23 57.19 -56.64
C PHE A 260 18.35 57.67 -57.80
N GLN A 261 17.11 57.18 -57.94
CA GLN A 261 16.17 57.70 -58.94
C GLN A 261 15.94 59.22 -58.76
N ASN A 262 15.60 59.65 -57.55
CA ASN A 262 15.35 61.06 -57.25
C ASN A 262 16.59 61.94 -57.47
N LEU A 263 17.79 61.44 -57.18
CA LEU A 263 19.05 62.15 -57.43
C LEU A 263 19.31 62.31 -58.95
N ILE A 264 19.11 61.25 -59.75
CA ILE A 264 19.27 61.33 -61.21
C ILE A 264 18.28 62.33 -61.81
N ILE A 265 16.99 62.23 -61.44
CA ILE A 265 15.94 63.16 -61.92
C ILE A 265 16.23 64.61 -61.47
N GLY A 266 16.59 64.81 -60.20
CA GLY A 266 16.87 66.13 -59.63
C GLY A 266 18.16 66.78 -60.15
N SER A 267 19.12 65.99 -60.65
CA SER A 267 20.40 66.50 -61.17
C SER A 267 20.31 67.25 -62.51
N GLN A 268 19.15 67.22 -63.18
CA GLN A 268 18.92 67.81 -64.51
C GLN A 268 19.85 67.29 -65.62
N VAL A 269 20.59 66.19 -65.39
CA VAL A 269 21.32 65.47 -66.43
C VAL A 269 20.32 64.89 -67.42
N ASN A 270 20.57 65.06 -68.73
CA ASN A 270 19.64 64.68 -69.79
C ASN A 270 19.65 63.16 -70.06
N TRP A 271 19.28 62.37 -69.04
CA TRP A 271 19.40 60.91 -68.98
C TRP A 271 18.64 60.14 -70.05
N ALA A 272 17.75 60.80 -70.80
CA ALA A 272 17.05 60.22 -71.95
C ALA A 272 17.92 60.17 -73.23
N GLU A 273 18.98 60.97 -73.32
CA GLU A 273 19.89 61.05 -74.48
C GLU A 273 21.02 60.01 -74.43
N ASP A 274 21.52 59.66 -73.23
CA ASP A 274 22.51 58.58 -73.05
C ASP A 274 21.80 57.21 -72.95
N PRO A 275 22.02 56.28 -73.91
CA PRO A 275 21.43 54.95 -73.87
C PRO A 275 21.83 54.14 -72.63
N ALA A 276 23.03 54.35 -72.09
CA ALA A 276 23.51 53.63 -70.91
C ALA A 276 22.80 54.10 -69.64
N LEU A 277 22.73 55.41 -69.41
CA LEU A 277 22.03 55.97 -68.26
C LEU A 277 20.52 55.68 -68.30
N LYS A 278 19.91 55.75 -69.49
CA LYS A 278 18.51 55.36 -69.71
C LYS A 278 18.23 53.90 -69.33
N ALA A 279 19.14 52.98 -69.66
CA ALA A 279 19.00 51.57 -69.29
C ALA A 279 19.08 51.36 -67.76
N ILE A 280 19.98 52.09 -67.08
CA ILE A 280 20.13 52.03 -65.62
C ILE A 280 18.87 52.56 -64.91
N VAL A 281 18.32 53.69 -65.34
CA VAL A 281 17.08 54.26 -64.76
C VAL A 281 15.90 53.30 -64.95
N LEU A 282 15.72 52.71 -66.13
CA LEU A 282 14.65 51.72 -66.38
C LEU A 282 14.85 50.41 -65.59
N GLN A 283 16.08 49.98 -65.33
CA GLN A 283 16.33 48.85 -64.41
C GLN A 283 15.99 49.21 -62.96
N LEU A 284 16.27 50.44 -62.53
CA LEU A 284 15.86 50.94 -61.21
C LEU A 284 14.34 51.10 -61.10
N GLU A 285 13.59 51.20 -62.20
CA GLU A 285 12.11 51.23 -62.18
C GLU A 285 11.53 49.81 -62.08
N ASN A 286 12.01 48.87 -62.90
CA ASN A 286 11.42 47.52 -63.01
C ASN A 286 11.63 46.62 -61.77
N ASN A 287 12.68 46.85 -60.97
CA ASN A 287 12.96 46.01 -59.80
C ASN A 287 12.02 46.23 -58.60
N VAL A 288 11.08 47.19 -58.67
CA VAL A 288 10.09 47.47 -57.61
C VAL A 288 8.96 46.42 -57.55
N TYR A 289 8.77 45.63 -58.61
CA TYR A 289 7.59 44.76 -58.79
C TYR A 289 7.82 43.25 -58.59
N LEU A 290 8.97 42.82 -58.04
CA LEU A 290 9.23 41.42 -57.68
C LEU A 290 8.62 41.06 -56.32
N HIS A 291 7.29 40.93 -56.35
CA HIS A 291 6.43 40.44 -55.28
C HIS A 291 6.40 38.91 -55.20
#